data_AF-A0A2N2QUB1-F1
#
_entry.id   AF-A0A2N2QUB1-F1
#
_cell.length_a   1.000
_cell.length_b   1.000
_cell.length_c   1.000
_cell.angle_alpha   90.00
_cell.angle_beta   90.00
_cell.angle_gamma   90.00
#
_symmetry.space_group_name_H-M   'P 1'
#
loop_
_entity.id
_entity.type
_entity.pdbx_description
1 polymer ?
#
loop_
_entity_poly.entity_id
_entity_poly.type
_entity_poly.pdbx_seq_one_letter_code
_entity_poly.pdbx_strand_id
1 'polypeptide(L)' 'MNDKILTLIEAAQLLAIPGSDPHDAEVQLADAIESGRLHASVKRWATEQWEGRLLPGNINRRETYIDRAELQDWLARRLT' A
#
# COMPACT_ATOMS: atom_id res chain seq x y z
N MET A 1 14.50 -12.00 9.38
CA MET A 1 13.59 -10.88 9.05
C MET A 1 12.34 -11.48 8.43
N ASN A 2 11.16 -11.06 8.88
CA ASN A 2 9.89 -11.68 8.49
C ASN A 2 9.52 -11.15 7.09
N ASP A 3 10.15 -11.68 6.03
CA ASP A 3 10.01 -11.24 4.61
C ASP A 3 8.59 -11.39 4.03
N LYS A 4 7.64 -11.81 4.87
CA LYS A 4 6.26 -12.07 4.52
C LYS A 4 5.35 -10.86 4.69
N ILE A 5 5.72 -9.88 5.51
CA ILE A 5 4.85 -8.73 5.82
C ILE A 5 5.58 -7.45 5.46
N LEU A 6 4.95 -6.64 4.62
CA LEU A 6 5.44 -5.36 4.15
C LEU A 6 4.52 -4.25 4.69
N THR A 7 5.07 -3.12 5.09
CA THR A 7 4.28 -1.90 5.19
C THR A 7 3.83 -1.43 3.80
N LEU A 8 2.77 -0.63 3.70
CA LEU A 8 2.33 -0.08 2.42
C LEU A 8 3.44 0.69 1.70
N ILE A 9 4.26 1.45 2.43
CA ILE A 9 5.41 2.15 1.84
C ILE A 9 6.48 1.18 1.31
N GLU A 10 6.76 0.09 2.02
CA GLU A 10 7.70 -0.95 1.54
C GLU A 10 7.14 -1.66 0.29
N ALA A 11 5.86 -2.00 0.30
CA ALA A 11 5.19 -2.57 -0.87
C ALA A 11 5.23 -1.59 -2.07
N ALA A 12 4.99 -0.29 -1.84
CA ALA A 12 5.07 0.73 -2.88
C ALA A 12 6.48 0.85 -3.46
N GLN A 13 7.52 0.75 -2.63
CA GLN A 13 8.91 0.77 -3.08
C GLN A 13 9.26 -0.41 -3.99
N LEU A 14 8.67 -1.59 -3.75
CA LEU A 14 8.83 -2.76 -4.64
C LEU A 14 8.14 -2.58 -6.00
N LEU A 15 7.12 -1.72 -6.07
CA LEU A 15 6.36 -1.43 -7.30
C LEU A 15 6.87 -0.20 -8.05
N ALA A 16 7.64 0.66 -7.37
CA ALA A 16 8.11 1.90 -7.94
C ALA A 16 9.04 1.60 -9.14
N ILE A 17 8.64 2.09 -10.31
CA ILE A 17 9.46 2.03 -11.52
C ILE A 17 10.55 3.11 -11.38
N PRO A 18 11.82 2.84 -11.75
CA PRO A 18 12.86 3.86 -11.74
C PRO A 18 12.43 5.11 -12.53
N GLY A 19 12.40 6.26 -11.85
CA GLY A 19 11.98 7.54 -12.44
C GLY A 19 10.51 7.92 -12.22
N SER A 20 9.67 7.04 -11.68
CA SER A 20 8.31 7.37 -11.24
C SER A 20 8.28 7.85 -9.79
N ASP A 21 7.26 8.65 -9.44
CA ASP A 21 7.00 9.05 -8.05
C ASP A 21 6.53 7.82 -7.25
N PRO A 22 7.24 7.40 -6.18
CA PRO A 22 6.81 6.29 -5.33
C PRO A 22 5.41 6.48 -4.75
N HIS A 23 4.96 7.74 -4.60
CA HIS A 23 3.64 8.05 -4.12
C HIS A 23 2.52 7.52 -5.03
N ASP A 24 2.75 7.44 -6.34
CA ASP A 24 1.75 6.89 -7.27
C ASP A 24 1.50 5.40 -7.02
N ALA A 25 2.53 4.66 -6.59
CA ALA A 25 2.39 3.27 -6.17
C ALA A 25 1.66 3.16 -4.82
N GLU A 26 1.93 4.07 -3.88
CA GLU A 26 1.20 4.14 -2.60
C GLU A 26 -0.30 4.38 -2.82
N VAL A 27 -0.66 5.31 -3.71
CA VAL A 27 -2.05 5.63 -4.05
C VAL A 27 -2.75 4.43 -4.70
N GLN A 28 -2.09 3.73 -5.63
CA GLN A 28 -2.64 2.52 -6.25
C GLN A 28 -2.90 1.40 -5.23
N LEU A 29 -1.98 1.20 -4.29
CA LEU A 29 -2.15 0.22 -3.22
C LEU A 29 -3.29 0.61 -2.28
N ALA A 30 -3.35 1.87 -1.86
CA ALA A 30 -4.41 2.39 -1.00
C ALA A 30 -5.79 2.27 -1.65
N ASP A 31 -5.93 2.59 -2.94
CA ASP A 31 -7.18 2.43 -3.69
C ASP A 31 -7.63 0.96 -3.78
N ALA A 32 -6.69 0.04 -4.04
CA ALA A 32 -6.98 -1.39 -4.07
C ALA A 32 -7.42 -1.92 -2.71
N ILE A 33 -6.84 -1.43 -1.62
CA ILE A 33 -7.22 -1.76 -0.24
C ILE A 33 -8.63 -1.22 0.07
N GLU A 34 -8.89 0.06 -0.22
CA GLU A 34 -10.21 0.68 0.01
C GLU A 34 -11.32 -0.02 -0.78
N SER A 35 -10.99 -0.48 -1.99
CA SER A 35 -11.92 -1.23 -2.85
C SER A 35 -12.07 -2.71 -2.48
N GLY A 36 -11.32 -3.21 -1.49
CA GLY A 36 -11.30 -4.62 -1.10
C GLY A 36 -10.63 -5.57 -2.11
N ARG A 37 -9.91 -5.03 -3.10
CA ARG A 37 -9.19 -5.82 -4.13
C ARG A 37 -7.83 -6.34 -3.63
N LEU A 38 -7.26 -5.70 -2.62
CA LEU A 38 -6.02 -6.09 -1.94
C LEU A 38 -6.29 -6.19 -0.43
N HIS A 39 -6.05 -7.36 0.16
CA HIS A 39 -6.20 -7.54 1.60
C HIS A 39 -5.00 -6.93 2.33
N ALA A 40 -5.29 -6.20 3.42
CA ALA A 40 -4.27 -5.57 4.27
C ALA A 40 -4.78 -5.43 5.70
N SER A 41 -3.86 -5.40 6.65
CA SER A 41 -4.13 -4.93 8.02
C SER A 41 -4.06 -3.40 8.02
N VAL A 42 -5.22 -2.77 7.85
CA VAL A 42 -5.33 -1.33 7.61
C VAL A 42 -5.27 -0.54 8.91
N LYS A 43 -4.36 0.44 8.97
CA LYS A 43 -4.36 1.51 9.97
C LYS A 43 -4.66 2.83 9.28
N ARG A 44 -5.53 3.64 9.90
CA ARG A 44 -5.87 4.98 9.40
C ARG A 44 -5.39 6.04 10.37
N TRP A 45 -4.94 7.17 9.82
CA TRP A 45 -4.70 8.36 10.61
C TRP A 45 -6.02 8.94 11.11
N ALA A 46 -6.03 9.46 12.33
CA ALA A 46 -7.01 10.47 12.70
C ALA A 46 -6.71 11.75 11.90
N THR A 47 -7.74 12.48 11.47
CA THR A 47 -7.61 13.69 10.61
C THR A 47 -6.60 14.71 11.16
N GLU A 48 -6.40 14.75 12.48
CA GLU A 48 -5.51 15.69 13.19
C GLU A 48 -4.05 15.19 13.35
N GLN A 49 -3.77 13.91 13.05
CA GLN A 49 -2.45 13.27 13.22
C GLN A 49 -1.74 13.02 11.89
N TRP A 50 -2.17 13.70 10.83
CA TRP A 50 -1.64 13.53 9.48
C TRP A 50 -0.21 14.08 9.31
N GLU A 51 0.62 13.36 8.55
CA GLU A 51 1.94 13.85 8.11
C GLU A 51 2.16 13.48 6.63
N GLY A 52 2.45 14.48 5.79
CA GLY A 52 2.83 14.27 4.39
C GLY A 52 1.67 14.22 3.39
N ARG A 53 1.84 13.46 2.29
CA ARG A 53 0.85 13.36 1.20
C ARG A 53 -0.25 12.36 1.55
N LEU A 54 -1.50 12.74 1.26
CA LEU A 54 -2.69 11.96 1.57
C LEU A 54 -2.79 10.68 0.72
N LEU A 55 -3.24 9.61 1.36
CA LEU A 55 -3.67 8.39 0.68
C LEU A 55 -5.20 8.27 0.74
N PRO A 56 -5.83 7.63 -0.27
CA PRO A 56 -7.22 7.21 -0.20
C PRO A 56 -7.55 6.58 1.17
N GLY A 57 -8.67 6.99 1.75
CA GLY A 57 -9.13 6.46 3.04
C GLY A 57 -8.34 6.91 4.28
N ASN A 58 -7.44 7.90 4.15
CA ASN A 58 -6.52 8.31 5.23
C ASN A 58 -5.66 7.14 5.75
N ILE A 59 -5.30 6.22 4.87
CA ILE A 59 -4.47 5.06 5.20
C ILE A 59 -3.09 5.52 5.67
N ASN A 60 -2.63 5.00 6.81
CA ASN A 60 -1.29 5.21 7.31
C ASN A 60 -0.32 4.25 6.59
N ARG A 61 0.51 4.79 5.70
CA ARG A 61 1.46 4.01 4.91
C ARG A 61 2.53 3.24 5.70
N ARG A 62 2.83 3.65 6.94
CA ARG A 62 3.88 3.04 7.78
C ARG A 62 3.33 2.00 8.76
N GLU A 63 2.03 2.05 9.02
CA GLU A 63 1.35 1.17 9.99
C GLU A 63 0.24 0.32 9.34
N THR A 64 0.10 0.40 8.01
CA THR A 64 -0.72 -0.53 7.23
C THR A 64 0.17 -1.61 6.68
N TYR A 65 -0.19 -2.86 6.97
CA TYR A 65 0.63 -4.04 6.65
C TYR A 65 -0.05 -4.91 5.59
N ILE A 66 0.72 -5.36 4.63
CA ILE A 66 0.31 -6.17 3.49
C ILE A 66 1.16 -7.45 3.51
N ASP A 67 0.52 -8.61 3.42
CA ASP A 67 1.27 -9.86 3.24
C ASP A 67 1.82 -9.89 1.80
N ARG A 68 3.06 -10.35 1.66
CA ARG A 68 3.73 -10.44 0.36
C ARG A 68 2.96 -11.35 -0.60
N ALA A 69 2.30 -12.41 -0.10
CA ALA A 69 1.46 -13.27 -0.93
C ALA A 69 0.22 -12.52 -1.46
N GLU A 70 -0.46 -11.75 -0.61
CA GLU A 70 -1.60 -10.92 -1.03
C GLU A 70 -1.18 -9.87 -2.08
N LEU A 71 0.00 -9.25 -1.89
CA LEU A 71 0.56 -8.33 -2.87
C LEU A 71 0.83 -9.02 -4.21
N GLN A 72 1.42 -10.21 -4.19
CA GLN A 72 1.71 -10.99 -5.41
C GLN A 72 0.42 -11.43 -6.13
N ASP A 73 -0.58 -11.92 -5.40
CA ASP A 73 -1.86 -12.33 -5.96
C ASP A 73 -2.60 -11.15 -6.59
N TRP A 74 -2.59 -9.99 -5.94
CA TRP A 74 -3.16 -8.78 -6.50
C TRP A 74 -2.44 -8.34 -7.78
N LEU A 75 -1.11 -8.40 -7.81
CA LEU A 75 -0.34 -8.09 -9.03
C LEU A 75 -0.65 -9.04 -10.17
N ALA A 76 -0.76 -10.35 -9.89
CA ALA A 76 -1.11 -11.35 -10.90
C ALA A 76 -2.48 -11.07 -11.53
N ARG A 77 -3.47 -10.66 -10.72
CA ARG A 77 -4.82 -10.29 -11.18
C ARG A 77 -4.86 -9.02 -12.03
N ARG A 78 -3.86 -8.13 -11.94
CA ARG A 78 -3.76 -6.92 -12.76
C ARG A 78 -3.22 -7.17 -14.17
N LEU A 79 -2.52 -8.29 -14.35
CA LEU A 79 -1.90 -8.69 -15.61
C LEU A 79 -2.80 -9.62 -16.45
N THR A 80 -3.99 -9.96 -15.94
CA THR A 80 -5.01 -10.78 -16.59
C THR A 80 -6.16 -9.92 -17.08
#